data_AF-A0AAW0PCX6-F1
#
_entry.id   AF-A0AAW0PCX6-F1
#
_cell.length_a   1.000
_cell.length_b   1.000
_cell.length_c   1.000
_cell.angle_alpha   90.00
_cell.angle_beta   90.00
_cell.angle_gamma   90.00
#
_symmetry.space_group_name_H-M   'P 1'
#
loop_
_entity.id
_entity.type
_entity.pdbx_description
1 polymer ?
#
loop_
_entity_poly.entity_id
_entity_poly.type
_entity_poly.pdbx_seq_one_letter_code
_entity_poly.pdbx_strand_id
1 'polypeptide(L)'
;MFLKVRCQSTKKYVKFQSGCSYQDFIAEVKSKFGFPDSAELLILDETDTEIEEDVFVELVEANPDLCLKIEDRLLDKSLSSMDNSSTSSLTDTMSPSSDNEPWSPPRQKSSTQHSGAPSKEALEKDAAKEMVENALKGKPGGQDILEEYKSEKSLSHRSRRQLVNLIVSEMTERHGRMPSRKQKENYALGIITAFPSLRDPFSQKGYEHFYDAEKGTGYLAWRLKTLSRKVFKRPVKEASEAHEQGPKRRRTSDTSAGEQLSGDACREALSFLGHSTDVASVFQKMKSTLEYRQDLVRDSEQTTDVFKIFPRFLDVKGLVNQDFALLFGEETASRMLERWDTVFKPKIIMEARHLTETPDLSRLMAAAEKNGENENYWDSDMASLLLLLHLLPPTAGRRRVKISSSEAEKKLVHFLKSSSSLEEHLRDDKNSQPYIIAVGQTKSQINTFYVAVDKKPIPCQSTSSLGAFDELFKAHFVFNTSYDPSLVQFYNFIQTTIYNIDVKSTDESPRLPPLPKNTFPNGAKAERLWRDVWAGVTHMYHNVLPDLEEQGHFACNKAWRPSNMVGTIAECQPSSTGRQTDVGNGANYSASCQPRGILNGRKVV
;
A
#
# COMPACT_ATOMS: atom_id res chain seq x y z
N MET A 1 33.57 4.94 -13.57
CA MET A 1 32.25 4.43 -13.16
C MET A 1 32.34 3.01 -12.59
N PHE A 2 31.33 2.57 -11.84
CA PHE A 2 31.24 1.20 -11.33
C PHE A 2 30.06 0.48 -12.02
N LEU A 3 30.35 -0.67 -12.61
CA LEU A 3 29.38 -1.50 -13.33
C LEU A 3 28.94 -2.67 -12.46
N LYS A 4 27.64 -2.94 -12.41
CA LYS A 4 27.09 -4.15 -11.77
C LYS A 4 27.28 -5.32 -12.73
N VAL A 5 28.05 -6.31 -12.33
CA VAL A 5 28.29 -7.51 -13.16
C VAL A 5 27.81 -8.74 -12.40
N ARG A 6 27.05 -9.59 -13.09
CA ARG A 6 26.52 -10.86 -12.60
C ARG A 6 27.12 -12.00 -13.40
N CYS A 7 27.76 -12.92 -12.71
CA CYS A 7 28.15 -14.21 -13.28
C CYS A 7 27.43 -15.30 -12.48
N GLN A 8 26.59 -16.10 -13.14
CA GLN A 8 25.75 -17.12 -12.51
C GLN A 8 24.92 -16.53 -11.33
N SER A 9 25.13 -17.01 -10.10
CA SER A 9 24.48 -16.55 -8.87
C SER A 9 25.20 -15.38 -8.18
N THR A 10 26.40 -15.02 -8.64
CA THR A 10 27.28 -14.05 -7.96
C THR A 10 27.22 -12.68 -8.63
N LYS A 11 27.08 -11.61 -7.84
CA LYS A 11 27.11 -10.22 -8.32
C LYS A 11 28.28 -9.47 -7.70
N LYS A 12 29.06 -8.74 -8.50
CA LYS A 12 30.16 -7.88 -8.05
C LYS A 12 30.16 -6.56 -8.81
N TYR A 13 30.74 -5.53 -8.21
CA TYR A 13 31.01 -4.28 -8.90
C TYR A 13 32.38 -4.32 -9.59
N VAL A 14 32.40 -3.96 -10.87
CA VAL A 14 33.61 -3.86 -11.71
C VAL A 14 33.89 -2.39 -11.98
N LYS A 15 35.15 -1.97 -11.82
CA LYS A 15 35.54 -0.58 -12.04
C LYS A 15 35.81 -0.39 -13.53
N PHE A 16 35.18 0.58 -14.15
CA PHE A 16 35.41 0.95 -15.55
C PHE A 16 35.80 2.43 -15.60
N GLN A 17 36.99 2.76 -16.09
CA GLN A 17 37.47 4.15 -16.18
C GLN A 17 37.19 4.71 -17.58
N SER A 18 36.97 6.02 -17.68
CA SER A 18 36.81 6.69 -18.98
C SER A 18 38.11 6.54 -19.79
N GLY A 19 38.02 5.89 -20.95
CA GLY A 19 39.18 5.52 -21.79
C GLY A 19 39.58 4.04 -21.74
N CYS A 20 38.95 3.21 -20.90
CA CYS A 20 39.10 1.75 -20.95
C CYS A 20 38.39 1.16 -22.17
N SER A 21 39.04 0.21 -22.84
CA SER A 21 38.46 -0.54 -23.96
C SER A 21 37.54 -1.67 -23.47
N TYR A 22 36.75 -2.24 -24.39
CA TYR A 22 35.94 -3.44 -24.14
C TYR A 22 36.79 -4.61 -23.63
N GLN A 23 38.01 -4.76 -24.16
CA GLN A 23 38.96 -5.79 -23.73
C GLN A 23 39.49 -5.57 -22.31
N ASP A 24 39.72 -4.32 -21.90
CA ASP A 24 40.13 -4.00 -20.52
C ASP A 24 39.02 -4.36 -19.51
N PHE A 25 37.77 -4.13 -19.89
CA PHE A 25 36.63 -4.55 -19.09
C PHE A 25 36.55 -6.08 -18.96
N ILE A 26 36.73 -6.81 -20.05
CA ILE A 26 36.76 -8.29 -20.04
C ILE A 26 37.90 -8.80 -19.16
N ALA A 27 39.10 -8.22 -19.22
CA ALA A 27 40.22 -8.61 -18.38
C ALA A 27 39.93 -8.40 -16.88
N GLU A 28 39.32 -7.27 -16.52
CA GLU A 28 38.92 -6.98 -15.14
C GLU A 28 37.82 -7.94 -14.65
N VAL A 29 36.87 -8.31 -15.52
CA VAL A 29 35.85 -9.33 -15.22
C VAL A 29 36.51 -10.70 -15.02
N LYS A 30 37.43 -11.11 -15.90
CA LYS A 30 38.17 -12.38 -15.77
C LYS A 30 38.90 -12.46 -14.44
N SER A 31 39.64 -11.40 -14.09
CA SER A 31 40.36 -11.29 -12.82
C SER A 31 39.42 -11.36 -11.60
N LYS A 32 38.31 -10.61 -11.60
CA LYS A 32 37.39 -10.53 -10.45
C LYS A 32 36.52 -11.77 -10.25
N PHE A 33 36.21 -12.50 -11.32
CA PHE A 33 35.37 -13.69 -11.28
C PHE A 33 36.16 -15.01 -11.39
N GLY A 34 37.48 -14.94 -11.61
CA GLY A 34 38.36 -16.11 -11.60
C GLY A 34 38.29 -16.95 -12.87
N PHE A 35 38.04 -16.32 -14.02
CA PHE A 35 38.06 -17.00 -15.31
C PHE A 35 39.50 -17.16 -15.84
N PRO A 36 39.82 -18.25 -16.55
CA PRO A 36 41.11 -18.36 -17.24
C PRO A 36 41.24 -17.33 -18.36
N ASP A 37 42.47 -16.88 -18.63
CA ASP A 37 42.71 -15.85 -19.66
C ASP A 37 42.23 -16.27 -21.06
N SER A 38 42.19 -17.58 -21.33
CA SER A 38 41.67 -18.20 -22.56
C SER A 38 40.14 -18.30 -22.64
N ALA A 39 39.39 -17.90 -21.60
CA ALA A 39 37.92 -17.94 -21.61
C ALA A 39 37.34 -16.91 -22.58
N GLU A 40 36.42 -17.33 -23.45
CA GLU A 40 35.60 -16.43 -24.26
C GLU A 40 34.32 -16.09 -23.49
N LEU A 41 34.19 -14.83 -23.09
CA LEU A 41 33.07 -14.36 -22.28
C LEU A 41 32.03 -13.69 -23.16
N LEU A 42 30.77 -14.08 -23.01
CA LEU A 42 29.59 -13.43 -23.54
C LEU A 42 29.09 -12.39 -22.53
N ILE A 43 28.92 -11.15 -22.98
CA ILE A 43 28.35 -10.07 -22.18
C ILE A 43 26.90 -9.87 -22.61
N LEU A 44 25.98 -10.04 -21.69
CA LEU A 44 24.54 -9.93 -21.89
C LEU A 44 23.97 -8.80 -21.03
N ASP A 45 22.88 -8.18 -21.46
CA ASP A 45 22.11 -7.26 -20.64
C ASP A 45 21.13 -7.98 -19.68
N GLU A 46 20.30 -7.23 -18.94
CA GLU A 46 19.29 -7.82 -18.03
C GLU A 46 18.17 -8.59 -18.76
N THR A 47 18.10 -8.47 -20.09
CA THR A 47 17.13 -9.15 -20.96
C THR A 47 17.73 -10.33 -21.73
N ASP A 48 18.95 -10.73 -21.38
CA ASP A 48 19.74 -11.76 -22.06
C ASP A 48 20.07 -11.40 -23.54
N THR A 49 20.26 -10.10 -23.83
CA THR A 49 20.69 -9.60 -25.14
C THR A 49 22.21 -9.41 -25.15
N GLU A 50 22.91 -9.95 -26.14
CA GLU A 50 24.37 -9.82 -26.31
C GLU A 50 24.77 -8.37 -26.59
N ILE A 51 25.79 -7.90 -25.87
CA ILE A 51 26.36 -6.57 -25.99
C ILE A 51 27.70 -6.69 -26.70
N GLU A 52 27.69 -6.28 -27.97
CA GLU A 52 28.86 -6.22 -28.84
C GLU A 52 29.78 -5.03 -28.46
N GLU A 53 31.03 -5.09 -28.90
CA GLU A 53 32.09 -4.13 -28.54
C GLU A 53 31.78 -2.69 -28.96
N ASP A 54 31.13 -2.51 -30.12
CA ASP A 54 30.83 -1.22 -30.73
C ASP A 54 29.74 -0.43 -29.99
N VAL A 55 28.80 -1.11 -29.33
CA VAL A 55 27.71 -0.50 -28.55
C VAL A 55 27.95 -0.47 -27.05
N PHE A 56 28.97 -1.17 -26.54
CA PHE A 56 29.20 -1.33 -25.11
C PHE A 56 29.36 -0.02 -24.34
N VAL A 57 30.21 0.89 -24.84
CA VAL A 57 30.52 2.15 -24.14
C VAL A 57 29.29 3.06 -24.11
N GLU A 58 28.60 3.22 -25.24
CA GLU A 58 27.39 4.04 -25.34
C GLU A 58 26.26 3.51 -24.45
N LEU A 59 26.08 2.18 -24.41
CA LEU A 59 25.02 1.54 -23.63
C LEU A 59 25.23 1.71 -22.12
N VAL A 60 26.49 1.57 -21.68
CA VAL A 60 26.92 1.68 -20.29
C VAL A 60 26.85 3.14 -19.80
N GLU A 61 27.23 4.10 -20.62
CA GLU A 61 27.12 5.53 -20.30
C GLU A 61 25.66 6.01 -20.27
N ALA A 62 24.82 5.53 -21.19
CA ALA A 62 23.39 5.84 -21.21
C ALA A 62 22.62 5.21 -20.04
N ASN A 63 23.10 4.09 -19.49
CA ASN A 63 22.42 3.33 -18.44
C ASN A 63 23.37 2.96 -17.28
N PRO A 64 23.67 3.89 -16.36
CA PRO A 64 24.62 3.65 -15.27
C PRO A 64 24.17 2.60 -14.23
N ASP A 65 22.88 2.23 -14.23
CA ASP A 65 22.32 1.19 -13.37
C ASP A 65 22.26 -0.21 -14.00
N LEU A 66 22.71 -0.36 -15.25
CA LEU A 66 22.67 -1.61 -16.01
C LEU A 66 23.45 -2.72 -15.29
N CYS A 67 22.81 -3.88 -15.10
CA CYS A 67 23.48 -5.09 -14.60
C CYS A 67 23.86 -6.00 -15.77
N LEU A 68 25.14 -6.06 -16.09
CA LEU A 68 25.69 -6.93 -17.13
C LEU A 68 25.74 -8.37 -16.63
N LYS A 69 25.31 -9.33 -17.45
CA LYS A 69 25.39 -10.77 -17.17
C LYS A 69 26.52 -11.35 -18.01
N ILE A 70 27.38 -12.16 -17.39
CA ILE A 70 28.55 -12.77 -18.03
C ILE A 70 28.35 -14.27 -18.09
N GLU A 71 28.50 -14.83 -19.28
CA GLU A 71 28.43 -16.28 -19.54
C GLU A 71 29.71 -16.74 -20.26
N ASP A 72 30.17 -17.95 -19.95
CA ASP A 72 31.31 -18.56 -20.64
C ASP A 72 30.82 -19.32 -21.87
N ARG A 73 31.31 -18.95 -23.05
CA ARG A 73 30.91 -19.50 -24.34
C ARG A 73 31.18 -21.01 -24.48
N LEU A 74 32.07 -21.58 -23.65
CA LEU A 74 32.51 -22.97 -23.77
C LEU A 74 31.83 -23.95 -22.80
N LEU A 75 31.19 -23.47 -21.73
CA LEU A 75 30.57 -24.35 -20.71
C LEU A 75 29.20 -24.91 -21.10
N ASP A 76 28.48 -24.27 -22.03
CA ASP A 76 27.10 -24.64 -22.38
C ASP A 76 26.99 -25.81 -23.38
N LYS A 77 28.12 -26.29 -23.93
CA LYS A 77 28.16 -27.51 -24.77
C LYS A 77 28.35 -28.81 -24.00
N SER A 78 28.61 -28.77 -22.69
CA SER A 78 29.05 -29.94 -21.93
C SER A 78 27.97 -30.58 -21.05
N LEU A 79 26.76 -29.98 -20.96
CA LEU A 79 25.70 -30.43 -20.04
C LEU A 79 24.48 -31.06 -20.72
N SER A 80 24.50 -31.28 -22.05
CA SER A 80 23.36 -31.85 -22.79
C SER A 80 23.51 -33.33 -23.18
N SER A 81 24.42 -34.09 -22.55
CA SER A 81 24.62 -35.50 -22.94
C SER A 81 25.15 -36.37 -21.79
N MET A 82 24.21 -36.91 -20.99
CA MET A 82 24.25 -38.10 -20.10
C MET A 82 23.06 -37.90 -19.14
N ASP A 83 21.96 -38.64 -19.18
CA ASP A 83 21.86 -40.09 -19.03
C ASP A 83 20.63 -40.67 -19.75
N ASN A 84 20.85 -41.75 -20.48
CA ASN A 84 19.87 -42.80 -20.79
C ASN A 84 20.54 -44.13 -20.45
N SER A 85 20.05 -44.85 -19.45
CA SER A 85 19.67 -46.26 -19.61
C SER A 85 19.27 -46.92 -18.29
N SER A 86 18.10 -47.53 -18.38
CA SER A 86 17.37 -48.42 -17.48
C SER A 86 18.17 -49.55 -16.83
N THR A 87 17.73 -49.97 -15.64
CA THR A 87 17.72 -51.38 -15.24
C THR A 87 16.45 -51.71 -14.44
N SER A 88 15.73 -52.68 -14.97
CA SER A 88 14.56 -53.37 -14.44
C SER A 88 14.89 -54.29 -13.24
N SER A 89 13.93 -54.52 -12.34
CA SER A 89 13.65 -55.85 -11.80
C SER A 89 12.25 -55.94 -11.20
N LEU A 90 11.53 -56.97 -11.64
CA LEU A 90 10.20 -57.41 -11.23
C LEU A 90 10.21 -58.10 -9.87
N THR A 91 9.08 -58.05 -9.16
CA THR A 91 8.54 -59.21 -8.42
C THR A 91 7.00 -59.17 -8.43
N ASP A 92 6.42 -60.24 -8.97
CA ASP A 92 5.02 -60.64 -8.91
C ASP A 92 4.56 -61.05 -7.50
N THR A 93 3.30 -60.81 -7.13
CA THR A 93 2.43 -61.80 -6.46
C THR A 93 0.92 -61.43 -6.47
N MET A 94 0.16 -62.09 -7.36
CA MET A 94 -1.13 -62.80 -7.23
C MET A 94 -2.28 -62.34 -6.27
N SER A 95 -3.43 -61.95 -6.88
CA SER A 95 -4.80 -62.55 -6.79
C SER A 95 -5.70 -62.45 -5.52
N PRO A 96 -7.04 -62.75 -5.57
CA PRO A 96 -8.05 -62.68 -6.67
C PRO A 96 -9.51 -62.27 -6.27
N SER A 97 -10.42 -62.35 -7.27
CA SER A 97 -11.89 -62.64 -7.23
C SER A 97 -12.85 -61.44 -7.39
N SER A 98 -13.97 -61.52 -8.14
CA SER A 98 -14.61 -62.64 -8.83
C SER A 98 -15.50 -62.12 -9.98
N ASP A 99 -15.57 -62.94 -11.03
CA ASP A 99 -16.36 -62.85 -12.25
C ASP A 99 -17.88 -62.95 -12.06
N ASN A 100 -18.63 -62.42 -13.05
CA ASN A 100 -19.55 -63.15 -13.95
C ASN A 100 -20.57 -62.16 -14.55
N GLU A 101 -20.45 -61.77 -15.84
CA GLU A 101 -20.96 -62.45 -17.07
C GLU A 101 -22.49 -62.18 -17.30
N PRO A 102 -23.09 -62.38 -18.50
CA PRO A 102 -22.67 -61.96 -19.86
C PRO A 102 -23.82 -61.69 -20.88
N TRP A 103 -23.44 -61.22 -22.09
CA TRP A 103 -23.99 -61.48 -23.45
C TRP A 103 -25.53 -61.54 -23.67
N SER A 104 -26.13 -60.75 -24.57
CA SER A 104 -26.11 -61.04 -26.03
C SER A 104 -26.88 -60.04 -26.92
N PRO A 105 -26.66 -60.05 -28.26
CA PRO A 105 -26.55 -58.86 -29.11
C PRO A 105 -27.60 -58.84 -30.25
N PRO A 106 -27.27 -58.48 -31.51
CA PRO A 106 -27.16 -57.15 -32.10
C PRO A 106 -28.25 -56.88 -33.15
N ARG A 107 -28.51 -55.61 -33.50
CA ARG A 107 -29.24 -55.27 -34.73
C ARG A 107 -28.32 -54.56 -35.72
N GLN A 108 -27.78 -55.34 -36.66
CA GLN A 108 -27.18 -54.82 -37.88
C GLN A 108 -28.26 -54.20 -38.78
N LYS A 109 -28.01 -52.97 -39.24
CA LYS A 109 -28.36 -52.51 -40.59
C LYS A 109 -27.13 -51.76 -41.09
N SER A 110 -26.28 -52.47 -41.82
CA SER A 110 -26.15 -52.38 -43.28
C SER A 110 -25.32 -51.16 -43.69
N SER A 111 -24.15 -51.46 -44.22
CA SER A 111 -23.26 -50.55 -44.93
C SER A 111 -24.01 -49.68 -45.93
N THR A 112 -23.86 -48.37 -45.77
CA THR A 112 -23.98 -47.45 -46.89
C THR A 112 -22.75 -46.55 -46.83
N GLN A 113 -21.87 -46.67 -47.82
CA GLN A 113 -20.79 -45.72 -48.02
C GLN A 113 -21.44 -44.37 -48.34
N HIS A 114 -21.38 -43.42 -47.39
CA HIS A 114 -21.68 -42.01 -47.65
C HIS A 114 -20.74 -41.14 -46.80
N SER A 115 -19.82 -40.48 -47.51
CA SER A 115 -19.36 -39.09 -47.34
C SER A 115 -19.41 -38.49 -45.92
N GLY A 116 -18.22 -38.20 -45.40
CA GLY A 116 -17.99 -37.67 -44.06
C GLY A 116 -18.65 -36.32 -43.76
N ALA A 117 -19.32 -36.28 -42.60
CA ALA A 117 -19.61 -35.04 -41.88
C ALA A 117 -18.61 -34.94 -40.70
N PRO A 118 -17.86 -33.84 -40.56
CA PRO A 118 -16.95 -33.66 -39.42
C PRO A 118 -17.72 -33.61 -38.10
N SER A 119 -17.16 -34.17 -37.03
CA SER A 119 -17.73 -34.08 -35.68
C SER A 119 -17.85 -32.61 -35.25
N LYS A 120 -18.83 -32.29 -34.39
CA LYS A 120 -19.09 -30.93 -33.91
C LYS A 120 -17.84 -30.25 -33.32
N GLU A 121 -16.96 -31.03 -32.69
CA GLU A 121 -15.69 -30.56 -32.14
C GLU A 121 -14.63 -30.23 -33.20
N ALA A 122 -14.61 -30.95 -34.33
CA ALA A 122 -13.72 -30.66 -35.45
C ALA A 122 -14.11 -29.33 -36.11
N LEU A 123 -15.42 -29.11 -36.30
CA LEU A 123 -15.96 -27.85 -36.83
C LEU A 123 -15.63 -26.64 -35.93
N GLU A 124 -15.69 -26.81 -34.60
CA GLU A 124 -15.33 -25.73 -33.66
C GLU A 124 -13.83 -25.41 -33.69
N LYS A 125 -12.97 -26.42 -33.86
CA LYS A 125 -11.51 -26.22 -33.98
C LYS A 125 -11.14 -25.54 -35.30
N ASP A 126 -11.76 -25.94 -36.40
CA ASP A 126 -11.52 -25.34 -37.71
C ASP A 126 -11.98 -23.87 -37.74
N ALA A 127 -13.15 -23.57 -37.17
CA ALA A 127 -13.63 -22.19 -37.03
C ALA A 127 -12.72 -21.33 -36.14
N ALA A 128 -12.21 -21.90 -35.03
CA ALA A 128 -11.27 -21.20 -34.14
C ALA A 128 -9.93 -20.92 -34.83
N LYS A 129 -9.42 -21.87 -35.62
CA LYS A 129 -8.21 -21.72 -36.43
C LYS A 129 -8.39 -20.63 -37.49
N GLU A 130 -9.48 -20.67 -38.25
CA GLU A 130 -9.75 -19.69 -39.31
C GLU A 130 -9.83 -18.26 -38.74
N MET A 131 -10.46 -18.10 -37.58
CA MET A 131 -10.51 -16.82 -36.87
C MET A 131 -9.12 -16.27 -36.54
N VAL A 132 -8.20 -17.11 -36.08
CA VAL A 132 -6.81 -16.71 -35.76
C VAL A 132 -6.02 -16.39 -37.03
N GLU A 133 -6.15 -17.19 -38.09
CA GLU A 133 -5.48 -16.92 -39.37
C GLU A 133 -5.97 -15.61 -40.00
N ASN A 134 -7.28 -15.35 -39.96
CA ASN A 134 -7.86 -14.12 -40.47
C ASN A 134 -7.41 -12.90 -39.63
N ALA A 135 -7.30 -13.06 -38.31
CA ALA A 135 -6.74 -12.02 -37.42
C ALA A 135 -5.29 -11.66 -37.77
N LEU A 136 -4.49 -12.64 -38.18
CA LEU A 136 -3.09 -12.45 -38.57
C LEU A 136 -2.96 -11.83 -39.96
N LYS A 137 -3.73 -12.32 -40.95
CA LYS A 137 -3.73 -11.76 -42.31
C LYS A 137 -4.20 -10.29 -42.34
N GLY A 138 -5.11 -9.92 -41.43
CA GLY A 138 -5.64 -8.57 -41.35
C GLY A 138 -4.73 -7.53 -40.68
N LYS A 139 -3.61 -7.92 -40.07
CA LYS A 139 -2.77 -7.00 -39.27
C LYS A 139 -1.31 -6.94 -39.71
N PRO A 140 -0.69 -5.75 -39.61
CA PRO A 140 0.73 -5.59 -39.96
C PRO A 140 1.60 -6.50 -39.08
N GLY A 141 2.51 -7.23 -39.73
CA GLY A 141 3.39 -8.19 -39.07
C GLY A 141 2.73 -9.54 -38.74
N GLY A 142 1.48 -9.78 -39.12
CA GLY A 142 0.86 -11.11 -38.98
C GLY A 142 1.25 -12.07 -40.12
N GLN A 143 1.53 -11.54 -41.31
CA GLN A 143 2.03 -12.32 -42.44
C GLN A 143 3.41 -12.92 -42.16
N ASP A 144 4.33 -12.14 -41.57
CA ASP A 144 5.67 -12.58 -41.18
C ASP A 144 5.62 -13.80 -40.24
N ILE A 145 4.68 -13.81 -39.28
CA ILE A 145 4.48 -14.94 -38.35
C ILE A 145 4.00 -16.19 -39.09
N LEU A 146 3.10 -16.02 -40.06
CA LEU A 146 2.61 -17.14 -40.88
C LEU A 146 3.70 -17.68 -41.79
N GLU A 147 4.58 -16.84 -42.31
CA GLU A 147 5.70 -17.23 -43.17
C GLU A 147 6.80 -17.94 -42.39
N GLU A 148 7.22 -17.38 -41.25
CA GLU A 148 8.18 -17.99 -40.32
C GLU A 148 7.71 -19.39 -39.88
N TYR A 149 6.42 -19.53 -39.56
CA TYR A 149 5.89 -20.84 -39.20
C TYR A 149 5.84 -21.82 -40.37
N LYS A 150 5.59 -21.34 -41.59
CA LYS A 150 5.59 -22.18 -42.79
C LYS A 150 6.98 -22.72 -43.09
N SER A 151 8.02 -21.91 -42.92
CA SER A 151 9.41 -22.31 -43.16
C SER A 151 9.98 -23.17 -42.04
N GLU A 152 9.82 -22.77 -40.78
CA GLU A 152 10.54 -23.36 -39.65
C GLU A 152 9.71 -24.36 -38.83
N LYS A 153 8.39 -24.43 -39.06
CA LYS A 153 7.42 -25.19 -38.22
C LYS A 153 7.49 -24.84 -36.73
N SER A 154 8.10 -23.72 -36.41
CA SER A 154 8.27 -23.16 -35.08
C SER A 154 8.17 -21.64 -35.17
N LEU A 155 8.04 -20.97 -34.04
CA LEU A 155 8.11 -19.51 -33.97
C LEU A 155 9.22 -19.12 -33.01
N SER A 156 10.01 -18.12 -33.34
CA SER A 156 10.94 -17.45 -32.45
C SER A 156 10.22 -16.79 -31.27
N HIS A 157 10.96 -16.50 -30.20
CA HIS A 157 10.40 -15.82 -29.03
C HIS A 157 9.78 -14.45 -29.37
N ARG A 158 10.39 -13.70 -30.30
CA ARG A 158 9.88 -12.42 -30.80
C ARG A 158 8.53 -12.59 -31.50
N SER A 159 8.42 -13.57 -32.40
CA SER A 159 7.21 -13.83 -33.18
C SER A 159 6.08 -14.42 -32.34
N ARG A 160 6.37 -15.23 -31.31
CA ARG A 160 5.36 -15.66 -30.31
C ARG A 160 4.79 -14.48 -29.53
N ARG A 161 5.62 -13.51 -29.14
CA ARG A 161 5.15 -12.29 -28.45
C ARG A 161 4.32 -11.42 -29.39
N GLN A 162 4.74 -11.29 -30.64
CA GLN A 162 4.01 -10.55 -31.67
C GLN A 162 2.64 -11.18 -31.97
N LEU A 163 2.59 -12.51 -32.10
CA LEU A 163 1.36 -13.31 -32.23
C LEU A 163 0.36 -12.97 -31.12
N VAL A 164 0.79 -13.07 -29.85
CA VAL A 164 -0.08 -12.75 -28.69
C VAL A 164 -0.57 -11.29 -28.75
N ASN A 165 0.28 -10.34 -29.15
CA ASN A 165 -0.12 -8.94 -29.27
C ASN A 165 -1.19 -8.72 -30.34
N LEU A 166 -1.00 -9.30 -31.53
CA LEU A 166 -1.93 -9.17 -32.65
C LEU A 166 -3.28 -9.80 -32.33
N ILE A 167 -3.27 -11.01 -31.76
CA ILE A 167 -4.49 -11.72 -31.36
C ILE A 167 -5.24 -10.95 -30.27
N VAL A 168 -4.54 -10.39 -29.29
CA VAL A 168 -5.23 -9.60 -28.25
C VAL A 168 -5.77 -8.29 -28.82
N SER A 169 -5.05 -7.62 -29.73
CA SER A 169 -5.57 -6.44 -30.44
C SER A 169 -6.87 -6.78 -31.16
N GLU A 170 -6.88 -7.87 -31.92
CA GLU A 170 -8.07 -8.34 -32.65
C GLU A 170 -9.23 -8.68 -31.70
N MET A 171 -8.92 -9.43 -30.65
CA MET A 171 -9.90 -9.81 -29.64
C MET A 171 -10.54 -8.59 -28.98
N THR A 172 -9.77 -7.52 -28.72
CA THR A 172 -10.29 -6.27 -28.15
C THR A 172 -11.07 -5.42 -29.14
N GLU A 173 -10.71 -5.46 -30.42
CA GLU A 173 -11.43 -4.75 -31.49
C GLU A 173 -12.79 -5.40 -31.78
N ARG A 174 -12.85 -6.74 -31.82
CA ARG A 174 -14.10 -7.49 -32.10
C ARG A 174 -15.04 -7.61 -30.91
N HIS A 175 -14.51 -7.81 -29.70
CA HIS A 175 -15.32 -8.14 -28.51
C HIS A 175 -15.26 -7.10 -27.40
N GLY A 176 -14.61 -5.96 -27.65
CA GLY A 176 -14.41 -4.91 -26.66
C GLY A 176 -13.36 -5.25 -25.61
N ARG A 177 -13.22 -4.38 -24.60
CA ARG A 177 -12.12 -4.43 -23.61
C ARG A 177 -12.21 -5.61 -22.64
N MET A 178 -13.37 -6.25 -22.50
CA MET A 178 -13.57 -7.38 -21.61
C MET A 178 -14.14 -8.59 -22.36
N PRO A 179 -13.32 -9.29 -23.16
CA PRO A 179 -13.73 -10.54 -23.79
C PRO A 179 -14.14 -11.57 -22.73
N SER A 180 -15.22 -12.31 -23.00
CA SER A 180 -15.75 -13.35 -22.13
C SER A 180 -14.77 -14.51 -21.97
N ARG A 181 -14.98 -15.36 -20.95
CA ARG A 181 -14.19 -16.58 -20.73
C ARG A 181 -14.17 -17.47 -21.97
N LYS A 182 -15.35 -17.71 -22.57
CA LYS A 182 -15.48 -18.55 -23.77
C LYS A 182 -14.78 -17.96 -24.99
N GLN A 183 -14.80 -16.63 -25.16
CA GLN A 183 -14.07 -15.97 -26.25
C GLN A 183 -12.56 -16.19 -26.10
N LYS A 184 -12.01 -15.98 -24.89
CA LYS A 184 -10.58 -16.19 -24.62
C LYS A 184 -10.16 -17.66 -24.85
N GLU A 185 -10.99 -18.62 -24.46
CA GLU A 185 -10.76 -20.05 -24.75
C GLU A 185 -10.76 -20.32 -26.26
N ASN A 186 -11.71 -19.74 -27.02
CA ASN A 186 -11.78 -19.94 -28.46
C ASN A 186 -10.52 -19.41 -29.19
N TYR A 187 -9.98 -18.24 -28.79
CA TYR A 187 -8.73 -17.74 -29.36
C TYR A 187 -7.52 -18.59 -28.95
N ALA A 188 -7.47 -19.06 -27.70
CA ALA A 188 -6.39 -19.95 -27.24
C ALA A 188 -6.39 -21.28 -28.00
N LEU A 189 -7.57 -21.87 -28.22
CA LEU A 189 -7.77 -23.06 -29.04
C LEU A 189 -7.37 -22.80 -30.50
N GLY A 190 -7.75 -21.66 -31.07
CA GLY A 190 -7.39 -21.27 -32.43
C GLY A 190 -5.87 -21.16 -32.63
N ILE A 191 -5.15 -20.62 -31.63
CA ILE A 191 -3.68 -20.51 -31.69
C ILE A 191 -3.04 -21.88 -31.76
N ILE A 192 -3.38 -22.82 -30.88
CA ILE A 192 -2.74 -24.15 -30.88
C ILE A 192 -3.15 -25.00 -32.09
N THR A 193 -4.29 -24.68 -32.71
CA THR A 193 -4.77 -25.39 -33.90
C THR A 193 -4.12 -24.83 -35.18
N ALA A 194 -3.86 -23.51 -35.23
CA ALA A 194 -3.08 -22.88 -36.29
C ALA A 194 -1.58 -23.18 -36.19
N PHE A 195 -1.06 -23.27 -34.96
CA PHE A 195 0.35 -23.48 -34.64
C PHE A 195 0.53 -24.71 -33.71
N PRO A 196 0.42 -25.95 -34.23
CA PRO A 196 0.48 -27.17 -33.42
C PRO A 196 1.70 -27.31 -32.50
N SER A 197 2.86 -26.80 -32.91
CA SER A 197 4.09 -26.83 -32.09
C SER A 197 4.08 -25.88 -30.88
N LEU A 198 3.08 -25.00 -30.76
CA LEU A 198 2.87 -24.17 -29.57
C LEU A 198 1.94 -24.83 -28.54
N ARG A 199 1.42 -26.02 -28.83
CA ARG A 199 0.57 -26.78 -27.92
C ARG A 199 1.42 -27.30 -26.75
N ASP A 200 0.94 -27.09 -25.53
CA ASP A 200 1.58 -27.63 -24.34
C ASP A 200 1.24 -29.13 -24.20
N PRO A 201 2.24 -30.04 -24.27
CA PRO A 201 2.00 -31.48 -24.15
C PRO A 201 1.64 -31.93 -22.73
N PHE A 202 1.88 -31.09 -21.71
CA PHE A 202 1.63 -31.42 -20.30
C PHE A 202 0.28 -30.90 -19.77
N SER A 203 -0.48 -30.19 -20.59
CA SER A 203 -1.80 -29.68 -20.22
C SER A 203 -2.94 -30.49 -20.84
N GLN A 204 -4.09 -30.49 -20.17
CA GLN A 204 -5.23 -31.35 -20.53
C GLN A 204 -5.79 -30.99 -21.91
N LYS A 205 -5.85 -29.71 -22.26
CA LYS A 205 -6.39 -29.21 -23.53
C LYS A 205 -5.30 -28.68 -24.47
N GLY A 206 -4.09 -28.43 -23.96
CA GLY A 206 -2.94 -27.99 -24.75
C GLY A 206 -2.81 -26.48 -24.95
N TYR A 207 -3.81 -25.70 -24.55
CA TYR A 207 -3.87 -24.24 -24.78
C TYR A 207 -3.80 -23.40 -23.49
N GLU A 208 -3.68 -24.05 -22.34
CA GLU A 208 -3.78 -23.44 -21.01
C GLU A 208 -2.70 -22.38 -20.76
N HIS A 209 -1.53 -22.49 -21.40
CA HIS A 209 -0.50 -21.45 -21.38
C HIS A 209 -0.93 -20.14 -22.06
N PHE A 210 -1.80 -20.22 -23.07
CA PHE A 210 -2.40 -19.04 -23.71
C PHE A 210 -3.59 -18.52 -22.91
N TYR A 211 -4.46 -19.41 -22.44
CA TYR A 211 -5.55 -19.08 -21.51
C TYR A 211 -6.01 -20.28 -20.69
N ASP A 212 -5.81 -20.21 -19.37
CA ASP A 212 -6.39 -21.11 -18.38
C ASP A 212 -7.66 -20.44 -17.83
N ALA A 213 -8.79 -21.09 -18.08
CA ALA A 213 -10.09 -20.54 -17.76
C ALA A 213 -10.50 -20.74 -16.29
N GLU A 214 -9.90 -21.71 -15.59
CA GLU A 214 -10.13 -21.95 -14.16
C GLU A 214 -9.37 -20.93 -13.31
N LYS A 215 -8.10 -20.69 -13.65
CA LYS A 215 -7.24 -19.73 -12.92
C LYS A 215 -7.35 -18.30 -13.45
N GLY A 216 -7.90 -18.11 -14.66
CA GLY A 216 -7.94 -16.83 -15.34
C GLY A 216 -6.56 -16.31 -15.75
N THR A 217 -5.60 -17.21 -15.97
CA THR A 217 -4.19 -16.92 -16.27
C THR A 217 -3.83 -17.25 -17.72
N GLY A 218 -2.59 -16.98 -18.15
CA GLY A 218 -2.09 -17.25 -19.49
C GLY A 218 -1.69 -15.99 -20.26
N TYR A 219 -1.00 -16.17 -21.40
CA TYR A 219 -0.44 -15.06 -22.18
C TYR A 219 -1.51 -14.07 -22.67
N LEU A 220 -2.67 -14.56 -23.12
CA LEU A 220 -3.78 -13.70 -23.57
C LEU A 220 -4.37 -12.91 -22.40
N ALA A 221 -4.56 -13.55 -21.24
CA ALA A 221 -5.06 -12.90 -20.02
C ALA A 221 -4.09 -11.83 -19.49
N TRP A 222 -2.79 -12.14 -19.45
CA TRP A 222 -1.76 -11.18 -19.03
C TRP A 222 -1.69 -9.99 -19.98
N ARG A 223 -1.76 -10.22 -21.28
CA ARG A 223 -1.66 -9.16 -22.27
C ARG A 223 -2.88 -8.25 -22.28
N LEU A 224 -4.10 -8.78 -22.16
CA LEU A 224 -5.33 -7.99 -21.94
C LEU A 224 -5.21 -7.07 -20.70
N LYS A 225 -4.64 -7.60 -19.60
CA LYS A 225 -4.42 -6.84 -18.35
C LYS A 225 -3.33 -5.77 -18.45
N THR A 226 -2.39 -5.88 -19.39
CA THR A 226 -1.29 -4.91 -19.55
C THR A 226 -1.57 -3.89 -20.65
N LEU A 227 -2.32 -4.26 -21.70
CA LEU A 227 -2.81 -3.32 -22.71
C LEU A 227 -3.75 -2.28 -22.11
N SER A 228 -4.64 -2.68 -21.20
CA SER A 228 -5.49 -1.74 -20.47
C SER A 228 -4.68 -0.69 -19.69
N ARG A 229 -3.46 -1.03 -19.22
CA ARG A 229 -2.59 -0.13 -18.44
C ARG A 229 -1.76 0.83 -19.29
N LYS A 230 -1.39 0.47 -20.53
CA LYS A 230 -0.59 1.33 -21.42
C LYS A 230 -1.41 2.45 -22.09
N VAL A 231 -2.72 2.29 -22.22
CA VAL A 231 -3.62 3.30 -22.83
C VAL A 231 -4.17 4.31 -21.80
N PHE A 232 -3.92 4.10 -20.49
CA PHE A 232 -4.20 5.14 -19.49
C PHE A 232 -3.16 6.28 -19.55
N LYS A 233 -3.37 7.24 -20.45
CA LYS A 233 -3.55 8.60 -19.93
C LYS A 233 -4.93 8.57 -19.28
N ARG A 234 -5.01 8.89 -17.99
CA ARG A 234 -6.31 9.09 -17.34
C ARG A 234 -7.10 10.03 -18.25
N PRO A 235 -8.34 9.72 -18.66
CA PRO A 235 -9.19 10.77 -19.18
C PRO A 235 -9.17 11.87 -18.13
N VAL A 236 -8.95 13.11 -18.57
CA VAL A 236 -9.29 14.28 -17.75
C VAL A 236 -10.75 14.06 -17.41
N LYS A 237 -11.03 13.61 -16.19
CA LYS A 237 -12.37 13.68 -15.63
C LYS A 237 -12.71 15.16 -15.71
N GLU A 238 -13.74 15.51 -16.47
CA GLU A 238 -14.54 16.66 -16.10
C GLU A 238 -14.81 16.50 -14.60
N ALA A 239 -14.46 17.54 -13.84
CA ALA A 239 -14.49 17.54 -12.40
C ALA A 239 -15.92 17.30 -11.92
N SER A 240 -16.31 16.03 -11.76
CA SER A 240 -17.24 15.68 -10.70
C SER A 240 -16.48 16.01 -9.42
N GLU A 241 -16.93 17.03 -8.69
CA GLU A 241 -16.37 17.52 -7.43
C GLU A 241 -15.55 16.43 -6.74
N ALA A 242 -14.22 16.56 -6.81
CA ALA A 242 -13.38 15.74 -5.97
C ALA A 242 -13.82 16.04 -4.54
N HIS A 243 -14.39 15.07 -3.82
CA HIS A 243 -14.53 15.21 -2.39
C HIS A 243 -13.14 15.51 -1.85
N GLU A 244 -12.90 16.77 -1.49
CA GLU A 244 -11.65 17.22 -0.92
C GLU A 244 -11.40 16.40 0.35
N GLN A 245 -10.22 15.78 0.45
CA GLN A 245 -9.84 14.91 1.58
C GLN A 245 -8.72 15.57 2.41
N GLY A 246 -8.52 15.09 3.63
CA GLY A 246 -7.45 15.60 4.48
C GLY A 246 -7.70 17.05 4.89
N PRO A 247 -6.67 17.91 4.94
CA PRO A 247 -6.81 19.26 5.47
C PRO A 247 -7.55 20.20 4.51
N LYS A 248 -7.60 19.87 3.21
CA LYS A 248 -8.35 20.63 2.20
C LYS A 248 -9.86 20.47 2.32
N ARG A 249 -10.33 19.39 2.96
CA ARG A 249 -11.75 19.13 3.16
C ARG A 249 -12.41 20.24 3.97
N ARG A 250 -13.45 20.85 3.40
CA ARG A 250 -14.30 21.78 4.17
C ARG A 250 -15.01 21.03 5.29
N ARG A 251 -14.75 21.45 6.53
CA ARG A 251 -15.43 20.96 7.73
C ARG A 251 -16.26 22.11 8.28
N THR A 252 -17.55 21.86 8.50
CA THR A 252 -18.37 22.76 9.30
C THR A 252 -17.89 22.63 10.73
N SER A 253 -17.38 23.71 11.32
CA SER A 253 -17.01 23.73 12.73
C SER A 253 -18.22 23.34 13.58
N ASP A 254 -18.01 22.54 14.63
CA ASP A 254 -19.06 22.26 15.60
C ASP A 254 -19.54 23.59 16.19
N THR A 255 -20.72 24.01 15.75
CA THR A 255 -21.24 25.38 15.90
C THR A 255 -21.81 25.60 17.31
N SER A 256 -21.31 24.88 18.30
CA SER A 256 -21.50 25.16 19.73
C SER A 256 -20.53 26.24 20.24
N ALA A 257 -19.62 26.71 19.38
CA ALA A 257 -18.44 27.47 19.75
C ALA A 257 -18.44 28.94 19.29
N GLY A 258 -19.50 29.69 19.59
CA GLY A 258 -19.55 31.17 19.53
C GLY A 258 -19.76 31.79 18.14
N GLU A 259 -20.38 32.98 18.10
CA GLU A 259 -20.62 33.75 16.89
C GLU A 259 -19.28 34.06 16.16
N GLN A 260 -19.16 33.61 14.91
CA GLN A 260 -18.03 33.94 14.04
C GLN A 260 -18.19 35.39 13.55
N LEU A 261 -17.11 36.17 13.66
CA LEU A 261 -17.11 37.57 13.26
C LEU A 261 -16.96 37.69 11.74
N SER A 262 -17.72 38.61 11.16
CA SER A 262 -17.65 38.95 9.74
C SER A 262 -17.54 40.46 9.53
N GLY A 263 -17.21 40.88 8.31
CA GLY A 263 -17.15 42.31 7.92
C GLY A 263 -16.22 43.15 8.79
N ASP A 264 -16.74 44.27 9.30
CA ASP A 264 -15.97 45.23 10.10
C ASP A 264 -15.56 44.69 11.47
N ALA A 265 -16.42 43.90 12.13
CA ALA A 265 -16.10 43.30 13.42
C ALA A 265 -14.92 42.31 13.31
N CYS A 266 -14.84 41.58 12.19
CA CYS A 266 -13.69 40.74 11.89
C CYS A 266 -12.43 41.59 11.71
N ARG A 267 -12.48 42.65 10.89
CA ARG A 267 -11.34 43.58 10.70
C ARG A 267 -10.84 44.20 12.00
N GLU A 268 -11.73 44.61 12.88
CA GLU A 268 -11.39 45.15 14.20
C GLU A 268 -10.70 44.09 15.07
N ALA A 269 -11.20 42.85 15.07
CA ALA A 269 -10.57 41.75 15.78
C ALA A 269 -9.14 41.46 15.27
N LEU A 270 -8.91 41.50 13.95
CA LEU A 270 -7.58 41.35 13.37
C LEU A 270 -6.63 42.48 13.77
N SER A 271 -7.10 43.73 13.72
CA SER A 271 -6.32 44.90 14.17
C SER A 271 -5.92 44.78 15.65
N PHE A 272 -6.85 44.32 16.49
CA PHE A 272 -6.58 44.04 17.90
C PHE A 272 -5.53 42.94 18.08
N LEU A 273 -5.64 41.83 17.34
CA LEU A 273 -4.67 40.74 17.40
C LEU A 273 -3.25 41.19 16.99
N GLY A 274 -3.13 42.21 16.14
CA GLY A 274 -1.83 42.81 15.79
C GLY A 274 -1.06 43.37 16.99
N HIS A 275 -1.73 43.87 18.03
CA HIS A 275 -1.11 44.67 19.08
C HIS A 275 -1.39 44.20 20.51
N SER A 276 -2.36 43.30 20.71
CA SER A 276 -2.74 42.84 22.05
C SER A 276 -1.76 41.83 22.62
N THR A 277 -1.49 41.96 23.92
CA THR A 277 -0.70 41.02 24.74
C THR A 277 -1.56 40.25 25.73
N ASP A 278 -2.87 40.51 25.81
CA ASP A 278 -3.77 39.79 26.72
C ASP A 278 -4.12 38.42 26.14
N VAL A 279 -3.57 37.38 26.76
CA VAL A 279 -3.72 35.98 26.31
C VAL A 279 -5.20 35.58 26.24
N ALA A 280 -6.01 35.92 27.24
CA ALA A 280 -7.42 35.54 27.26
C ALA A 280 -8.20 36.15 26.08
N SER A 281 -8.05 37.46 25.86
CA SER A 281 -8.67 38.16 24.71
C SER A 281 -8.14 37.65 23.37
N VAL A 282 -6.85 37.31 23.29
CA VAL A 282 -6.27 36.71 22.07
C VAL A 282 -6.96 35.39 21.76
N PHE A 283 -7.06 34.46 22.71
CA PHE A 283 -7.76 33.18 22.51
C PHE A 283 -9.21 33.40 22.05
N GLN A 284 -9.94 34.30 22.71
CA GLN A 284 -11.33 34.62 22.35
C GLN A 284 -11.46 35.15 20.92
N LYS A 285 -10.61 36.12 20.51
CA LYS A 285 -10.65 36.68 19.15
C LYS A 285 -10.15 35.70 18.10
N MET A 286 -9.17 34.85 18.42
CA MET A 286 -8.74 33.76 17.54
C MET A 286 -9.89 32.77 17.30
N LYS A 287 -10.64 32.42 18.35
CA LYS A 287 -11.82 31.55 18.25
C LYS A 287 -12.92 32.16 17.37
N SER A 288 -13.21 33.45 17.54
CA SER A 288 -14.25 34.15 16.78
C SER A 288 -13.85 34.54 15.35
N THR A 289 -12.61 34.26 14.94
CA THR A 289 -12.08 34.53 13.58
C THR A 289 -11.60 33.26 12.88
N LEU A 290 -12.04 32.08 13.36
CA LEU A 290 -11.65 30.78 12.81
C LEU A 290 -12.08 30.63 11.35
N GLU A 291 -13.32 30.97 11.00
CA GLU A 291 -13.82 30.82 9.63
C GLU A 291 -13.01 31.67 8.64
N TYR A 292 -12.74 32.94 9.00
CA TYR A 292 -11.90 33.83 8.20
C TYR A 292 -10.50 33.23 7.95
N ARG A 293 -9.88 32.64 8.99
CA ARG A 293 -8.61 31.94 8.84
C ARG A 293 -8.70 30.71 7.95
N GLN A 294 -9.74 29.90 8.12
CA GLN A 294 -9.92 28.69 7.33
C GLN A 294 -10.11 29.02 5.84
N ASP A 295 -10.77 30.12 5.51
CA ASP A 295 -10.91 30.58 4.13
C ASP A 295 -9.58 31.13 3.59
N LEU A 296 -8.85 31.92 4.39
CA LEU A 296 -7.51 32.42 4.05
C LEU A 296 -6.50 31.29 3.76
N VAL A 297 -6.53 30.23 4.56
CA VAL A 297 -5.62 29.07 4.46
C VAL A 297 -6.01 28.12 3.30
N ARG A 298 -7.23 28.23 2.77
CA ARG A 298 -7.65 27.48 1.58
C ARG A 298 -7.33 28.23 0.28
N ASP A 299 -7.27 29.56 0.33
CA ASP A 299 -6.89 30.38 -0.81
C ASP A 299 -5.39 30.22 -1.13
N SER A 300 -5.09 29.56 -2.24
CA SER A 300 -3.70 29.28 -2.64
C SER A 300 -2.86 30.54 -2.85
N GLU A 301 -3.48 31.68 -3.16
CA GLU A 301 -2.79 32.95 -3.37
C GLU A 301 -2.47 33.67 -2.06
N GLN A 302 -3.21 33.42 -0.98
CA GLN A 302 -3.09 34.12 0.31
C GLN A 302 -2.54 33.26 1.45
N THR A 303 -2.39 31.94 1.24
CA THR A 303 -1.87 31.01 2.27
C THR A 303 -0.56 31.46 2.95
N THR A 304 0.36 32.08 2.20
CA THR A 304 1.65 32.55 2.74
C THR A 304 1.54 33.74 3.69
N ASP A 305 0.38 34.39 3.77
CA ASP A 305 0.14 35.57 4.59
C ASP A 305 -0.55 35.25 5.93
N VAL A 306 -0.85 33.98 6.22
CA VAL A 306 -1.54 33.59 7.46
C VAL A 306 -0.84 34.10 8.72
N PHE A 307 0.49 34.02 8.79
CA PHE A 307 1.26 34.52 9.93
C PHE A 307 1.44 36.04 9.94
N LYS A 308 1.22 36.72 8.79
CA LYS A 308 1.20 38.19 8.75
C LYS A 308 -0.12 38.72 9.31
N ILE A 309 -1.23 38.06 8.98
CA ILE A 309 -2.57 38.45 9.42
C ILE A 309 -2.84 37.97 10.86
N PHE A 310 -2.32 36.79 11.22
CA PHE A 310 -2.44 36.18 12.55
C PHE A 310 -1.07 35.97 13.19
N PRO A 311 -0.37 37.05 13.57
CA PRO A 311 0.97 36.97 14.14
C PRO A 311 1.00 36.24 15.48
N ARG A 312 -0.15 36.16 16.19
CA ARG A 312 -0.24 35.55 17.52
C ARG A 312 0.10 34.06 17.55
N PHE A 313 0.02 33.36 16.42
CA PHE A 313 0.52 31.99 16.33
C PHE A 313 2.02 31.86 16.59
N LEU A 314 2.79 32.94 16.46
CA LEU A 314 4.24 32.92 16.59
C LEU A 314 4.72 33.15 18.03
N ASP A 315 3.87 33.66 18.92
CA ASP A 315 4.25 34.00 20.29
C ASP A 315 3.28 33.53 21.38
N VAL A 316 2.04 33.16 21.02
CA VAL A 316 1.05 32.61 21.97
C VAL A 316 0.90 31.10 21.77
N LYS A 317 1.32 30.34 22.79
CA LYS A 317 1.23 28.88 22.84
C LYS A 317 -0.23 28.40 22.91
N GLY A 318 -0.53 27.25 22.29
CA GLY A 318 -1.82 26.56 22.42
C GLY A 318 -2.90 26.96 21.41
N LEU A 319 -2.64 27.96 20.56
CA LEU A 319 -3.60 28.39 19.54
C LEU A 319 -3.85 27.31 18.46
N VAL A 320 -2.84 26.51 18.13
CA VAL A 320 -3.01 25.35 17.22
C VAL A 320 -3.95 24.31 17.82
N ASN A 321 -3.81 24.03 19.12
CA ASN A 321 -4.70 23.10 19.83
C ASN A 321 -6.13 23.61 19.85
N GLN A 322 -6.33 24.90 20.15
CA GLN A 322 -7.66 25.52 20.14
C GLN A 322 -8.33 25.35 18.78
N ASP A 323 -7.66 25.75 17.70
CA ASP A 323 -8.23 25.69 16.36
C ASP A 323 -8.57 24.27 15.95
N PHE A 324 -7.68 23.33 16.24
CA PHE A 324 -7.94 21.94 15.94
C PHE A 324 -9.14 21.40 16.71
N ALA A 325 -9.28 21.72 18.00
CA ALA A 325 -10.44 21.34 18.80
C ALA A 325 -11.74 21.97 18.25
N LEU A 326 -11.70 23.20 17.72
CA LEU A 326 -12.85 23.82 17.06
C LEU A 326 -13.22 23.16 15.72
N LEU A 327 -12.25 22.57 15.02
CA LEU A 327 -12.45 21.88 13.73
C LEU A 327 -12.90 20.43 13.89
N PHE A 328 -12.51 19.75 14.96
CA PHE A 328 -12.70 18.29 15.13
C PHE A 328 -13.37 17.86 16.44
N GLY A 329 -13.63 18.81 17.35
CA GLY A 329 -14.13 18.55 18.69
C GLY A 329 -13.02 18.17 19.68
N GLU A 330 -13.27 18.44 20.97
CA GLU A 330 -12.34 18.13 22.07
C GLU A 330 -12.01 16.63 22.16
N GLU A 331 -13.01 15.76 21.97
CA GLU A 331 -12.81 14.30 22.00
C GLU A 331 -11.80 13.85 20.95
N THR A 332 -11.89 14.38 19.72
CA THR A 332 -10.92 14.05 18.67
C THR A 332 -9.55 14.65 18.97
N ALA A 333 -9.51 15.87 19.50
CA ALA A 333 -8.29 16.59 19.82
C ALA A 333 -7.47 15.95 20.95
N SER A 334 -8.09 15.19 21.86
CA SER A 334 -7.41 14.53 22.98
C SER A 334 -6.97 13.09 22.71
N ARG A 335 -7.50 12.42 21.66
CA ARG A 335 -7.31 10.97 21.42
C ARG A 335 -5.87 10.50 21.46
N MET A 336 -4.95 11.27 20.86
CA MET A 336 -3.54 10.87 20.82
C MET A 336 -2.95 10.81 22.23
N LEU A 337 -3.08 11.89 22.99
CA LEU A 337 -2.49 12.00 24.33
C LEU A 337 -3.12 11.01 25.32
N GLU A 338 -4.42 10.74 25.21
CA GLU A 338 -5.12 9.80 26.09
C GLU A 338 -4.78 8.33 25.82
N ARG A 339 -4.55 7.96 24.55
CA ARG A 339 -4.41 6.57 24.13
C ARG A 339 -2.97 6.14 23.86
N TRP A 340 -2.02 7.08 23.78
CA TRP A 340 -0.66 6.76 23.39
C TRP A 340 0.00 5.77 24.34
N ASP A 341 0.12 6.11 25.62
CA ASP A 341 0.81 5.29 26.61
C ASP A 341 0.09 3.97 26.92
N THR A 342 -1.25 3.96 26.86
CA THR A 342 -2.06 2.80 27.28
C THR A 342 -2.30 1.81 26.14
N VAL A 343 -2.47 2.29 24.90
CA VAL A 343 -2.89 1.45 23.77
C VAL A 343 -1.80 1.33 22.72
N PHE A 344 -1.20 2.42 22.28
CA PHE A 344 -0.37 2.44 21.07
C PHE A 344 1.09 2.12 21.37
N LYS A 345 1.71 2.82 22.30
CA LYS A 345 3.13 2.68 22.64
C LYS A 345 3.54 1.25 23.03
N PRO A 346 2.81 0.52 23.90
CA PRO A 346 3.15 -0.86 24.22
C PRO A 346 3.08 -1.80 22.99
N LYS A 347 2.09 -1.58 22.11
CA LYS A 347 1.93 -2.36 20.88
C LYS A 347 3.05 -2.07 19.88
N ILE A 348 3.41 -0.80 19.72
CA ILE A 348 4.53 -0.39 18.86
C ILE A 348 5.84 -1.05 19.31
N ILE A 349 6.13 -0.99 20.61
CA ILE A 349 7.33 -1.63 21.18
C ILE A 349 7.30 -3.15 20.95
N MET A 350 6.16 -3.79 21.23
CA MET A 350 5.99 -5.24 21.02
C MET A 350 6.24 -5.63 19.56
N GLU A 351 5.67 -4.91 18.60
CA GLU A 351 5.83 -5.19 17.18
C GLU A 351 7.25 -4.89 16.69
N ALA A 352 7.91 -3.85 17.21
CA ALA A 352 9.27 -3.51 16.85
C ALA A 352 10.27 -4.64 17.16
N ARG A 353 10.01 -5.47 18.18
CA ARG A 353 10.82 -6.65 18.53
C ARG A 353 10.87 -7.72 17.43
N HIS A 354 9.92 -7.68 16.48
CA HIS A 354 9.88 -8.62 15.36
C HIS A 354 10.64 -8.14 14.12
N LEU A 355 11.14 -6.91 14.12
CA LEU A 355 11.98 -6.39 13.04
C LEU A 355 13.39 -6.99 13.10
N THR A 356 14.11 -6.98 11.98
CA THR A 356 15.53 -7.36 11.99
C THR A 356 16.29 -6.40 12.89
N GLU A 357 17.00 -6.99 13.85
CA GLU A 357 17.78 -6.25 14.81
C GLU A 357 18.90 -5.46 14.12
N THR A 358 18.94 -4.16 14.40
CA THR A 358 20.00 -3.24 13.97
C THR A 358 20.43 -2.43 15.18
N PRO A 359 21.68 -1.92 15.24
CA PRO A 359 22.15 -1.15 16.39
C PRO A 359 21.24 0.05 16.72
N ASP A 360 20.72 0.73 15.70
CA ASP A 360 19.81 1.86 15.87
C ASP A 360 18.44 1.42 16.39
N LEU A 361 17.91 0.29 15.91
CA LEU A 361 16.65 -0.28 16.40
C LEU A 361 16.76 -0.73 17.87
N SER A 362 17.84 -1.42 18.26
CA SER A 362 18.04 -1.86 19.65
C SER A 362 18.13 -0.67 20.60
N ARG A 363 18.77 0.42 20.17
CA ARG A 363 18.83 1.70 20.93
C ARG A 363 17.45 2.34 21.06
N LEU A 364 16.68 2.42 19.97
CA LEU A 364 15.30 2.92 19.98
C LEU A 364 14.41 2.12 20.94
N MET A 365 14.48 0.79 20.88
CA MET A 365 13.71 -0.09 21.77
C MET A 365 14.06 0.13 23.24
N ALA A 366 15.36 0.21 23.57
CA ALA A 366 15.80 0.45 24.94
C ALA A 366 15.34 1.81 25.48
N ALA A 367 15.39 2.86 24.65
CA ALA A 367 14.89 4.19 25.02
C ALA A 367 13.36 4.22 25.17
N ALA A 368 12.63 3.58 24.27
CA ALA A 368 11.17 3.50 24.32
C ALA A 368 10.68 2.77 25.59
N GLU A 369 11.38 1.72 26.03
CA GLU A 369 11.07 0.95 27.23
C GLU A 369 11.50 1.61 28.55
N LYS A 370 12.10 2.83 28.50
CA LYS A 370 12.68 3.52 29.68
C LYS A 370 13.78 2.71 30.39
N ASN A 371 14.45 1.80 29.68
CA ASN A 371 15.52 0.95 30.23
C ASN A 371 16.93 1.51 30.01
N GLY A 372 17.07 2.67 29.35
CA GLY A 372 18.38 3.26 29.01
C GLY A 372 18.56 4.67 29.56
N GLU A 373 19.44 4.84 30.55
CA GLU A 373 19.98 6.13 30.97
C GLU A 373 21.07 6.59 29.98
N ASN A 374 20.68 6.92 28.74
CA ASN A 374 21.62 7.47 27.75
C ASN A 374 21.24 8.92 27.41
N GLU A 375 22.05 9.86 27.90
CA GLU A 375 21.83 11.31 27.73
C GLU A 375 21.83 11.79 26.27
N ASN A 376 22.37 11.00 25.35
CA ASN A 376 22.46 11.33 23.92
C ASN A 376 21.25 10.89 23.09
N TYR A 377 20.21 10.33 23.71
CA TYR A 377 19.07 9.76 23.00
C TYR A 377 17.76 10.51 23.28
N TRP A 378 16.79 10.36 22.37
CA TRP A 378 15.45 10.89 22.54
C TRP A 378 14.73 10.26 23.74
N ASP A 379 13.76 10.98 24.29
CA ASP A 379 12.89 10.43 25.34
C ASP A 379 12.07 9.22 24.85
N SER A 380 11.43 8.54 25.81
CA SER A 380 10.65 7.32 25.57
C SER A 380 9.50 7.50 24.57
N ASP A 381 8.88 8.68 24.51
CA ASP A 381 7.76 8.96 23.61
C ASP A 381 8.24 9.18 22.18
N MET A 382 9.25 10.05 22.01
CA MET A 382 9.86 10.29 20.70
C MET A 382 10.51 9.00 20.17
N ALA A 383 11.19 8.22 21.02
CA ALA A 383 11.70 6.91 20.62
C ALA A 383 10.59 5.98 20.12
N SER A 384 9.42 5.96 20.78
CA SER A 384 8.27 5.18 20.32
C SER A 384 7.66 5.67 19.00
N LEU A 385 7.64 6.98 18.76
CA LEU A 385 7.24 7.57 17.47
C LEU A 385 8.22 7.18 16.35
N LEU A 386 9.51 7.21 16.63
CA LEU A 386 10.54 6.79 15.67
C LEU A 386 10.49 5.28 15.41
N LEU A 387 10.20 4.45 16.40
CA LEU A 387 9.93 3.02 16.18
C LEU A 387 8.75 2.79 15.23
N LEU A 388 7.70 3.62 15.32
CA LEU A 388 6.57 3.55 14.41
C LEU A 388 6.99 3.85 12.95
N LEU A 389 7.96 4.73 12.71
CA LEU A 389 8.54 4.94 11.37
C LEU A 389 9.24 3.68 10.83
N HIS A 390 9.89 2.89 11.70
CA HIS A 390 10.48 1.62 11.30
C HIS A 390 9.43 0.56 10.93
N LEU A 391 8.28 0.55 11.61
CA LEU A 391 7.16 -0.34 11.33
C LEU A 391 6.38 0.05 10.06
N LEU A 392 6.37 1.34 9.72
CA LEU A 392 5.68 1.91 8.56
C LEU A 392 6.69 2.43 7.54
N PRO A 393 7.47 1.54 6.87
CA PRO A 393 8.56 1.98 6.02
C PRO A 393 8.05 2.90 4.89
N PRO A 394 8.76 4.02 4.62
CA PRO A 394 8.41 5.00 3.61
C PRO A 394 7.98 4.36 2.29
N THR A 395 6.69 4.52 2.00
CA THR A 395 6.02 4.13 0.75
C THR A 395 6.65 4.75 -0.48
N ALA A 396 7.72 4.18 -1.03
CA ALA A 396 8.14 4.51 -2.38
C ALA A 396 7.01 4.13 -3.36
N GLY A 397 6.22 5.11 -3.80
CA GLY A 397 5.46 4.95 -5.04
C GLY A 397 6.41 4.55 -6.17
N ARG A 398 5.88 4.02 -7.29
CA ARG A 398 6.65 3.46 -8.44
C ARG A 398 7.76 4.35 -9.06
N ARG A 399 8.01 5.56 -8.52
CA ARG A 399 9.04 6.52 -8.93
C ARG A 399 9.77 7.22 -7.75
N ARG A 400 9.68 6.72 -6.52
CA ARG A 400 10.25 7.40 -5.34
C ARG A 400 11.40 6.60 -4.72
N VAL A 401 12.43 7.30 -4.27
CA VAL A 401 13.55 6.71 -3.53
C VAL A 401 13.05 6.30 -2.15
N LYS A 402 13.28 5.03 -1.77
CA LYS A 402 13.02 4.55 -0.42
C LYS A 402 14.03 5.21 0.51
N ILE A 403 13.56 6.07 1.41
CA ILE A 403 14.44 6.70 2.41
C ILE A 403 14.65 5.73 3.58
N SER A 404 15.81 5.80 4.20
CA SER A 404 16.12 5.07 5.44
C SER A 404 15.32 5.61 6.63
N SER A 405 15.19 4.82 7.70
CA SER A 405 14.52 5.28 8.92
C SER A 405 15.22 6.49 9.56
N SER A 406 16.55 6.57 9.45
CA SER A 406 17.32 7.74 9.92
C SER A 406 17.03 9.00 9.08
N GLU A 407 16.81 8.86 7.77
CA GLU A 407 16.36 9.97 6.94
C GLU A 407 14.90 10.35 7.22
N ALA A 408 14.06 9.39 7.58
CA ALA A 408 12.69 9.64 8.01
C ALA A 408 12.63 10.41 9.33
N GLU A 409 13.50 10.09 10.31
CA GLU A 409 13.66 10.88 11.54
C GLU A 409 13.94 12.35 11.23
N LYS A 410 14.89 12.62 10.31
CA LYS A 410 15.27 13.98 9.88
C LYS A 410 14.16 14.73 9.15
N LYS A 411 13.09 14.07 8.73
CA LYS A 411 11.90 14.73 8.16
C LYS A 411 10.84 15.01 9.21
N LEU A 412 10.96 14.40 10.39
CA LEU A 412 9.99 14.53 11.47
C LEU A 412 10.46 15.50 12.56
N VAL A 413 11.71 15.36 13.00
CA VAL A 413 12.25 16.10 14.14
C VAL A 413 13.71 16.49 13.95
N HIS A 414 14.02 17.74 14.27
CA HIS A 414 15.36 18.30 14.29
C HIS A 414 15.75 18.68 15.72
N PHE A 415 16.88 18.16 16.19
CA PHE A 415 17.48 18.61 17.45
C PHE A 415 18.32 19.86 17.22
N LEU A 416 18.08 20.90 18.00
CA LEU A 416 18.84 22.13 17.99
C LEU A 416 19.44 22.36 19.39
N LYS A 417 20.76 22.45 19.48
CA LYS A 417 21.42 22.75 20.76
C LYS A 417 21.06 24.16 21.20
N SER A 418 20.75 24.41 22.48
CA SER A 418 20.29 25.71 22.99
C SER A 418 21.20 26.92 22.68
N SER A 419 22.47 26.68 22.34
CA SER A 419 23.42 27.72 21.91
C SER A 419 23.31 28.11 20.43
N SER A 420 22.43 27.46 19.66
CA SER A 420 22.32 27.61 18.21
C SER A 420 21.15 28.54 17.86
N SER A 421 21.27 29.29 16.77
CA SER A 421 20.18 30.18 16.31
C SER A 421 19.07 29.37 15.64
N LEU A 422 17.84 29.61 16.11
CA LEU A 422 16.62 29.07 15.52
C LEU A 422 16.37 29.66 14.13
N GLU A 423 16.67 30.96 13.95
CA GLU A 423 16.50 31.70 12.71
C GLU A 423 17.46 31.20 11.63
N GLU A 424 18.69 30.85 11.98
CA GLU A 424 19.65 30.28 11.03
C GLU A 424 19.19 28.89 10.54
N HIS A 425 18.68 28.05 11.46
CA HIS A 425 18.14 26.73 11.11
C HIS A 425 16.95 26.83 10.14
N LEU A 426 16.06 27.80 10.33
CA LEU A 426 14.86 28.01 9.50
C LEU A 426 15.17 28.59 8.11
N ARG A 427 16.39 29.07 7.85
CA ARG A 427 16.81 29.54 6.52
C ARG A 427 17.18 28.40 5.58
N ASP A 428 17.35 27.18 6.07
CA ASP A 428 17.68 26.02 5.23
C ASP A 428 16.46 25.56 4.42
N ASP A 429 16.55 25.72 3.09
CA ASP A 429 15.49 25.34 2.14
C ASP A 429 15.32 23.83 1.96
N LYS A 430 16.18 22.99 2.57
CA LYS A 430 16.16 21.54 2.39
C LYS A 430 15.07 20.83 3.19
N ASN A 431 14.49 21.48 4.20
CA ASN A 431 13.55 20.82 5.11
C ASN A 431 12.11 20.93 4.59
N SER A 432 11.44 19.78 4.42
CA SER A 432 10.03 19.74 4.07
C SER A 432 9.19 20.03 5.30
N GLN A 433 8.41 21.11 5.27
CA GLN A 433 7.45 21.46 6.31
C GLN A 433 6.17 20.60 6.25
N PRO A 434 5.45 20.46 7.36
CA PRO A 434 5.83 20.87 8.72
C PRO A 434 6.71 19.82 9.42
N TYR A 435 7.55 20.26 10.36
CA TYR A 435 8.41 19.38 11.18
C TYR A 435 8.64 19.97 12.59
N ILE A 436 9.10 19.14 13.54
CA ILE A 436 9.41 19.56 14.92
C ILE A 436 10.85 20.07 15.01
N ILE A 437 11.05 21.18 15.73
CA ILE A 437 12.35 21.62 16.22
C ILE A 437 12.36 21.45 17.73
N ALA A 438 13.24 20.59 18.22
CA ALA A 438 13.45 20.31 19.63
C ALA A 438 14.70 21.06 20.12
N VAL A 439 14.53 22.08 20.96
CA VAL A 439 15.61 22.93 21.46
C VAL A 439 16.01 22.47 22.86
N GLY A 440 17.26 22.07 23.05
CA GLY A 440 17.73 21.53 24.33
C GLY A 440 19.25 21.45 24.46
N GLN A 441 19.71 21.01 25.64
CA GLN A 441 21.15 20.75 25.87
C GLN A 441 21.58 19.45 25.19
N THR A 442 20.76 18.41 25.33
CA THR A 442 20.91 17.09 24.71
C THR A 442 19.55 16.59 24.21
N LYS A 443 19.52 15.52 23.42
CA LYS A 443 18.27 14.90 22.94
C LYS A 443 17.37 14.37 24.07
N SER A 444 17.94 14.09 25.24
CA SER A 444 17.20 13.66 26.44
C SER A 444 16.74 14.82 27.32
N GLN A 445 17.31 16.02 27.13
CA GLN A 445 17.04 17.22 27.92
C GLN A 445 16.59 18.38 27.01
N ILE A 446 15.38 18.22 26.47
CA ILE A 446 14.73 19.26 25.66
C ILE A 446 14.07 20.29 26.57
N ASN A 447 14.32 21.58 26.30
CA ASN A 447 13.73 22.70 27.03
C ASN A 447 12.42 23.16 26.37
N THR A 448 12.36 23.19 25.05
CA THR A 448 11.23 23.75 24.30
C THR A 448 11.11 23.10 22.92
N PHE A 449 9.88 22.93 22.45
CA PHE A 449 9.58 22.47 21.12
C PHE A 449 8.92 23.57 20.29
N TYR A 450 9.18 23.54 18.98
CA TYR A 450 8.51 24.37 17.98
C TYR A 450 8.04 23.50 16.82
N VAL A 451 6.94 23.90 16.18
CA VAL A 451 6.55 23.38 14.87
C VAL A 451 6.99 24.38 13.81
N ALA A 452 7.82 23.95 12.86
CA ALA A 452 8.24 24.78 11.74
C ALA A 452 7.19 24.75 10.63
N VAL A 453 6.60 25.91 10.32
CA VAL A 453 5.64 26.10 9.22
C VAL A 453 5.98 27.41 8.50
N ASP A 454 6.11 27.38 7.18
CA ASP A 454 6.52 28.50 6.31
C ASP A 454 7.77 29.24 6.84
N LYS A 455 8.77 28.47 7.28
CA LYS A 455 10.01 28.98 7.89
C LYS A 455 9.77 29.85 9.14
N LYS A 456 8.62 29.71 9.77
CA LYS A 456 8.28 30.35 11.04
C LYS A 456 8.21 29.29 12.14
N PRO A 457 8.77 29.57 13.32
CA PRO A 457 8.66 28.68 14.47
C PRO A 457 7.37 28.98 15.23
N ILE A 458 6.46 28.01 15.29
CA ILE A 458 5.26 28.06 16.13
C ILE A 458 5.62 27.43 17.47
N PRO A 459 5.53 28.15 18.60
CA PRO A 459 5.90 27.61 19.90
C PRO A 459 4.88 26.57 20.37
N CYS A 460 5.36 25.38 20.73
CA CYS A 460 4.50 24.34 21.30
C CYS A 460 4.06 24.71 22.71
N GLN A 461 2.82 24.36 23.05
CA GLN A 461 2.30 24.43 24.41
C GLN A 461 2.91 23.33 25.29
N SER A 462 2.98 22.11 24.76
CA SER A 462 3.55 20.98 25.49
C SER A 462 5.07 21.09 25.63
N THR A 463 5.57 20.60 26.76
CA THR A 463 7.00 20.36 27.00
C THR A 463 7.40 18.90 26.78
N SER A 464 6.44 18.01 26.49
CA SER A 464 6.71 16.62 26.12
C SER A 464 6.86 16.47 24.62
N SER A 465 7.70 15.52 24.19
CA SER A 465 7.88 15.22 22.77
C SER A 465 6.60 14.68 22.12
N LEU A 466 5.78 13.92 22.87
CA LEU A 466 4.48 13.44 22.41
C LEU A 466 3.52 14.60 22.13
N GLY A 467 3.44 15.57 23.04
CA GLY A 467 2.59 16.75 22.85
C GLY A 467 3.08 17.63 21.71
N ALA A 468 4.40 17.77 21.53
CA ALA A 468 4.95 18.46 20.37
C ALA A 468 4.59 17.78 19.04
N PHE A 469 4.55 16.44 19.01
CA PHE A 469 4.09 15.70 17.84
C PHE A 469 2.59 15.82 17.61
N ASP A 470 1.77 15.76 18.67
CA ASP A 470 0.33 16.01 18.59
C ASP A 470 0.07 17.41 18.00
N GLU A 471 0.79 18.44 18.45
CA GLU A 471 0.72 19.80 17.88
C GLU A 471 1.20 19.87 16.42
N LEU A 472 2.26 19.15 16.03
CA LEU A 472 2.69 19.01 14.63
C LEU A 472 1.58 18.42 13.77
N PHE A 473 0.96 17.33 14.22
CA PHE A 473 -0.14 16.69 13.51
C PHE A 473 -1.33 17.64 13.36
N LYS A 474 -1.69 18.37 14.43
CA LYS A 474 -2.78 19.34 14.41
C LYS A 474 -2.51 20.51 13.47
N ALA A 475 -1.27 21.00 13.42
CA ALA A 475 -0.83 22.05 12.50
C ALA A 475 -1.08 21.68 11.03
N HIS A 476 -1.08 20.39 10.68
CA HIS A 476 -1.44 19.91 9.34
C HIS A 476 -2.83 20.40 8.91
N PHE A 477 -3.81 20.27 9.80
CA PHE A 477 -5.19 20.63 9.52
C PHE A 477 -5.48 22.11 9.75
N VAL A 478 -4.84 22.73 10.75
CA VAL A 478 -5.03 24.15 11.05
C VAL A 478 -4.49 25.04 9.92
N PHE A 479 -3.32 24.71 9.37
CA PHE A 479 -2.64 25.51 8.34
C PHE A 479 -2.71 24.91 6.93
N ASN A 480 -3.48 23.83 6.73
CA ASN A 480 -3.62 23.18 5.43
C ASN A 480 -2.30 22.82 4.75
N THR A 481 -1.32 22.38 5.55
CA THR A 481 -0.03 21.95 5.03
C THR A 481 -0.16 20.56 4.42
N SER A 482 0.82 20.12 3.63
CA SER A 482 0.86 18.75 3.10
C SER A 482 1.80 17.89 3.94
N TYR A 483 1.49 16.60 4.12
CA TYR A 483 2.45 15.67 4.69
C TYR A 483 3.69 15.57 3.80
N ASP A 484 4.86 15.35 4.41
CA ASP A 484 6.06 15.01 3.64
C ASP A 484 5.75 13.76 2.79
N PRO A 485 6.03 13.79 1.47
CA PRO A 485 5.71 12.70 0.55
C PRO A 485 6.29 11.33 0.94
N SER A 486 7.35 11.30 1.75
CA SER A 486 7.99 10.10 2.28
C SER A 486 7.33 9.59 3.56
N LEU A 487 6.63 10.44 4.31
CA LEU A 487 5.98 10.11 5.59
C LEU A 487 4.46 9.91 5.48
N VAL A 488 3.90 9.96 4.27
CA VAL A 488 2.44 9.86 4.04
C VAL A 488 1.81 8.65 4.74
N GLN A 489 2.44 7.46 4.72
CA GLN A 489 1.86 6.29 5.37
C GLN A 489 1.87 6.38 6.89
N PHE A 490 2.95 6.93 7.44
CA PHE A 490 3.07 7.19 8.86
C PHE A 490 1.96 8.16 9.31
N TYR A 491 1.81 9.30 8.63
CA TYR A 491 0.76 10.26 8.98
C TYR A 491 -0.66 9.73 8.72
N ASN A 492 -0.89 8.96 7.66
CA ASN A 492 -2.19 8.33 7.39
C ASN A 492 -2.57 7.34 8.50
N PHE A 493 -1.60 6.58 9.02
CA PHE A 493 -1.84 5.70 10.17
C PHE A 493 -2.27 6.52 11.40
N ILE A 494 -1.54 7.58 11.74
CA ILE A 494 -1.90 8.46 12.85
C ILE A 494 -3.30 9.05 12.65
N GLN A 495 -3.57 9.61 11.47
CA GLN A 495 -4.83 10.24 11.12
C GLN A 495 -6.02 9.30 11.25
N THR A 496 -5.93 8.11 10.68
CA THR A 496 -7.06 7.17 10.60
C THR A 496 -7.18 6.28 11.84
N THR A 497 -6.06 5.88 12.44
CA THR A 497 -6.05 4.88 13.53
C THR A 497 -6.08 5.54 14.91
N ILE A 498 -5.40 6.68 15.08
CA ILE A 498 -5.32 7.37 16.37
C ILE A 498 -6.42 8.42 16.47
N TYR A 499 -6.50 9.33 15.50
CA TYR A 499 -7.47 10.43 15.52
C TYR A 499 -8.84 10.06 14.92
N ASN A 500 -8.94 8.96 14.18
CA ASN A 500 -10.18 8.54 13.53
C ASN A 500 -10.73 9.58 12.52
N ILE A 501 -9.83 10.30 11.83
CA ILE A 501 -10.17 11.33 10.85
C ILE A 501 -10.17 10.73 9.44
N ASP A 502 -11.21 11.06 8.65
CA ASP A 502 -11.38 10.68 7.24
C ASP A 502 -11.39 9.17 6.93
N VAL A 503 -11.72 8.31 7.91
CA VAL A 503 -11.71 6.83 7.80
C VAL A 503 -12.58 6.30 6.64
N LYS A 504 -13.68 6.97 6.29
CA LYS A 504 -14.59 6.55 5.21
C LYS A 504 -14.15 6.99 3.80
N SER A 505 -13.16 7.87 3.70
CA SER A 505 -12.78 8.57 2.47
C SER A 505 -11.46 8.08 1.88
N THR A 506 -10.65 7.35 2.64
CA THR A 506 -9.52 6.62 2.07
C THR A 506 -10.09 5.50 1.21
N ASP A 507 -10.06 5.68 -0.12
CA ASP A 507 -10.16 4.56 -1.07
C ASP A 507 -9.30 3.44 -0.48
N GLU A 508 -9.91 2.27 -0.19
CA GLU A 508 -9.16 1.08 0.18
C GLU A 508 -7.96 1.02 -0.76
N SER A 509 -6.73 1.11 -0.22
CA SER A 509 -5.54 0.99 -1.06
C SER A 509 -5.72 -0.30 -1.86
N PRO A 510 -5.86 -0.25 -3.19
CA PRO A 510 -6.23 -1.42 -3.96
C PRO A 510 -5.06 -2.38 -3.86
N ARG A 511 -5.20 -3.37 -2.98
CA ARG A 511 -4.29 -4.50 -2.76
C ARG A 511 -2.82 -4.12 -2.96
N LEU A 512 -2.13 -3.80 -1.86
CA LEU A 512 -0.67 -3.77 -1.83
C LEU A 512 -0.13 -4.97 -2.64
N PRO A 513 0.83 -4.77 -3.58
CA PRO A 513 1.49 -5.89 -4.23
C PRO A 513 2.02 -6.84 -3.16
N PRO A 514 1.91 -8.17 -3.33
CA PRO A 514 2.52 -9.10 -2.39
C PRO A 514 4.01 -8.76 -2.25
N LEU A 515 4.46 -8.61 -1.01
CA LEU A 515 5.87 -8.38 -0.70
C LEU A 515 6.73 -9.48 -1.36
N PRO A 516 7.93 -9.15 -1.87
CA PRO A 516 8.88 -10.16 -2.33
C PRO A 516 9.11 -11.16 -1.19
N LYS A 517 8.86 -12.44 -1.46
CA LYS A 517 8.84 -13.54 -0.48
C LYS A 517 10.17 -13.78 0.27
N ASN A 518 11.21 -12.99 0.03
CA ASN A 518 12.58 -13.31 0.45
C ASN A 518 13.24 -12.23 1.33
N THR A 519 12.50 -11.53 2.20
CA THR A 519 13.17 -10.57 3.12
C THR A 519 13.02 -10.82 4.61
N PHE A 520 12.16 -11.73 5.09
CA PHE A 520 12.14 -12.10 6.53
C PHE A 520 11.61 -13.53 6.73
N PRO A 521 12.10 -14.32 7.72
CA PRO A 521 11.74 -15.72 7.88
C PRO A 521 10.30 -15.99 8.33
N ASN A 522 9.46 -14.98 8.58
CA ASN A 522 8.09 -15.19 9.11
C ASN A 522 7.08 -14.14 8.60
N GLY A 523 6.98 -13.99 7.28
CA GLY A 523 6.07 -13.04 6.61
C GLY A 523 4.56 -13.23 6.87
N ALA A 524 4.13 -14.33 7.50
CA ALA A 524 2.71 -14.60 7.79
C ALA A 524 2.20 -13.95 9.09
N LYS A 525 3.09 -13.59 10.04
CA LYS A 525 2.68 -12.99 11.32
C LYS A 525 2.37 -11.49 11.20
N ALA A 526 3.19 -10.74 10.45
CA ALA A 526 2.95 -9.31 10.21
C ALA A 526 1.66 -9.06 9.39
N GLU A 527 1.33 -9.95 8.45
CA GLU A 527 0.09 -9.89 7.66
C GLU A 527 -1.16 -10.29 8.45
N ARG A 528 -1.00 -11.10 9.51
CA ARG A 528 -2.07 -11.46 10.45
C ARG A 528 -2.29 -10.33 11.47
N LEU A 529 -1.22 -9.70 11.97
CA LEU A 529 -1.26 -8.53 12.84
C LEU A 529 -1.84 -7.27 12.17
N TRP A 530 -1.53 -7.02 10.90
CA TRP A 530 -2.20 -5.97 10.12
C TRP A 530 -3.69 -6.24 9.92
N ARG A 531 -4.07 -7.51 9.69
CA ARG A 531 -5.46 -7.94 9.64
C ARG A 531 -6.15 -7.86 11.00
N ASP A 532 -5.46 -8.09 12.11
CA ASP A 532 -6.04 -8.07 13.45
C ASP A 532 -6.14 -6.66 14.03
N VAL A 533 -5.22 -5.75 13.67
CA VAL A 533 -5.33 -4.30 13.96
C VAL A 533 -6.46 -3.68 13.12
N TRP A 534 -6.57 -4.04 11.83
CA TRP A 534 -7.65 -3.59 10.95
C TRP A 534 -9.00 -4.27 11.26
N ALA A 535 -9.01 -5.55 11.62
CA ALA A 535 -10.19 -6.25 12.12
C ALA A 535 -10.57 -5.70 13.50
N GLY A 536 -9.63 -5.25 14.33
CA GLY A 536 -9.89 -4.52 15.56
C GLY A 536 -10.61 -3.19 15.32
N VAL A 537 -10.26 -2.47 14.25
CA VAL A 537 -11.03 -1.30 13.77
C VAL A 537 -12.44 -1.74 13.33
N THR A 538 -12.55 -2.83 12.57
CA THR A 538 -13.84 -3.38 12.11
C THR A 538 -14.72 -3.92 13.26
N HIS A 539 -14.11 -4.41 14.34
CA HIS A 539 -14.78 -4.99 15.52
C HIS A 539 -15.14 -3.93 16.56
N MET A 540 -14.43 -2.79 16.58
CA MET A 540 -14.88 -1.56 17.28
C MET A 540 -16.09 -0.93 16.59
N TYR A 541 -16.18 -1.04 15.26
CA TYR A 541 -17.33 -0.55 14.47
C TYR A 541 -18.63 -1.35 14.67
N HIS A 542 -18.59 -2.57 15.21
CA HIS A 542 -19.80 -3.37 15.45
C HIS A 542 -20.30 -3.42 16.90
N ASN A 543 -19.53 -2.92 17.89
CA ASN A 543 -19.89 -3.06 19.31
C ASN A 543 -20.00 -1.72 20.08
N VAL A 544 -20.13 -0.58 19.39
CA VAL A 544 -20.54 0.70 20.02
C VAL A 544 -21.65 1.34 19.20
N LEU A 545 -22.81 0.68 19.21
CA LEU A 545 -24.13 1.24 18.95
C LEU A 545 -25.10 0.37 19.75
N PRO A 546 -25.43 0.79 20.97
CA PRO A 546 -26.79 1.22 21.19
C PRO A 546 -26.82 2.57 21.92
N ASP A 547 -27.55 3.53 21.35
CA ASP A 547 -28.19 4.70 22.00
C ASP A 547 -28.37 5.91 21.05
N LEU A 548 -28.58 5.68 19.76
CA LEU A 548 -29.11 6.70 18.85
C LEU A 548 -30.19 6.13 17.92
N GLU A 549 -31.16 5.41 18.50
CA GLU A 549 -32.45 5.09 17.84
C GLU A 549 -33.67 5.59 18.65
N GLU A 550 -33.47 6.57 19.55
CA GLU A 550 -34.53 7.41 20.09
C GLU A 550 -34.21 8.90 19.84
N GLN A 551 -34.27 9.31 18.57
CA GLN A 551 -34.72 10.65 18.19
C GLN A 551 -34.90 10.66 16.67
N GLY A 552 -36.17 10.75 16.26
CA GLY A 552 -36.58 10.58 14.87
C GLY A 552 -36.11 11.69 13.92
N HIS A 553 -36.45 11.44 12.65
CA HIS A 553 -36.27 12.28 11.46
C HIS A 553 -34.96 12.07 10.68
N PHE A 554 -34.97 11.15 9.71
CA PHE A 554 -35.10 11.48 8.28
C PHE A 554 -35.07 10.19 7.44
N ALA A 555 -36.11 9.99 6.64
CA ALA A 555 -36.19 8.88 5.69
C ALA A 555 -35.46 9.21 4.38
N CYS A 556 -34.68 8.27 3.83
CA CYS A 556 -34.47 8.22 2.38
C CYS A 556 -34.22 6.80 1.84
N ASN A 557 -35.33 6.21 1.41
CA ASN A 557 -35.59 5.29 0.30
C ASN A 557 -34.51 5.10 -0.80
N LYS A 558 -34.18 3.83 -1.10
CA LYS A 558 -34.34 3.09 -2.40
C LYS A 558 -33.23 2.04 -2.55
N ALA A 559 -33.54 0.75 -2.39
CA ALA A 559 -34.12 -0.16 -3.39
C ALA A 559 -33.07 -0.64 -4.42
N TRP A 560 -32.78 -1.94 -4.46
CA TRP A 560 -32.53 -2.77 -5.66
C TRP A 560 -32.46 -4.26 -5.21
N ARG A 561 -33.49 -5.05 -5.54
CA ARG A 561 -33.47 -6.53 -5.65
C ARG A 561 -33.46 -6.89 -7.14
N PRO A 562 -32.89 -8.03 -7.55
CA PRO A 562 -33.68 -9.28 -7.76
C PRO A 562 -32.91 -10.54 -7.27
N SER A 563 -33.49 -11.47 -6.50
CA SER A 563 -34.47 -12.54 -6.79
C SER A 563 -33.84 -13.94 -7.02
N ASN A 564 -34.43 -14.91 -6.31
CA ASN A 564 -34.46 -16.38 -6.47
C ASN A 564 -33.46 -17.23 -5.67
N MET A 565 -33.91 -17.89 -4.58
CA MET A 565 -34.55 -19.23 -4.61
C MET A 565 -35.00 -19.69 -3.21
N VAL A 566 -36.30 -20.02 -3.12
CA VAL A 566 -36.95 -21.18 -2.47
C VAL A 566 -36.55 -21.61 -1.05
N GLY A 567 -37.52 -21.65 -0.12
CA GLY A 567 -37.44 -22.58 1.02
C GLY A 567 -38.29 -22.28 2.26
N THR A 568 -39.61 -22.49 2.14
CA THR A 568 -40.50 -23.03 3.20
C THR A 568 -40.94 -22.15 4.37
N ILE A 569 -42.26 -21.95 4.39
CA ILE A 569 -43.12 -21.36 5.42
C ILE A 569 -43.40 -22.39 6.52
N ALA A 570 -43.42 -21.95 7.78
CA ALA A 570 -44.32 -22.49 8.80
C ALA A 570 -44.75 -21.34 9.74
N GLU A 571 -46.02 -20.97 9.61
CA GLU A 571 -46.76 -20.11 10.52
C GLU A 571 -46.99 -20.82 11.87
N CYS A 572 -47.07 -20.06 12.96
CA CYS A 572 -48.27 -20.03 13.80
C CYS A 572 -48.22 -18.89 14.82
N GLN A 573 -49.36 -18.22 14.92
CA GLN A 573 -49.68 -16.97 15.61
C GLN A 573 -49.90 -17.13 17.14
N PRO A 574 -50.01 -16.00 17.87
CA PRO A 574 -49.90 -15.93 19.33
C PRO A 574 -51.27 -15.99 20.03
N SER A 575 -51.27 -16.37 21.32
CA SER A 575 -52.43 -16.25 22.20
C SER A 575 -52.24 -15.15 23.24
N SER A 576 -53.29 -14.35 23.34
CA SER A 576 -53.56 -13.17 24.14
C SER A 576 -53.86 -13.45 25.61
N THR A 577 -54.18 -12.34 26.32
CA THR A 577 -54.76 -12.15 27.66
C THR A 577 -53.73 -11.61 28.66
N GLY A 578 -53.94 -10.49 29.35
CA GLY A 578 -55.07 -9.58 29.45
C GLY A 578 -54.93 -8.82 30.78
N ARG A 579 -55.24 -7.51 30.76
CA ARG A 579 -55.85 -6.66 31.83
C ARG A 579 -55.38 -6.82 33.29
N GLN A 580 -55.33 -5.82 34.18
CA GLN A 580 -55.58 -4.37 34.29
C GLN A 580 -55.62 -4.13 35.82
N THR A 581 -55.49 -2.87 36.28
CA THR A 581 -55.86 -2.34 37.63
C THR A 581 -55.01 -2.83 38.81
N ASP A 582 -54.77 -2.08 39.89
CA ASP A 582 -54.85 -0.66 40.29
C ASP A 582 -54.40 -0.65 41.78
N VAL A 583 -54.04 0.52 42.31
CA VAL A 583 -53.95 0.86 43.77
C VAL A 583 -52.80 0.19 44.55
N GLY A 584 -51.98 0.83 45.38
CA GLY A 584 -51.97 2.15 46.00
C GLY A 584 -51.48 2.00 47.46
N ASN A 585 -50.69 2.97 47.94
CA ASN A 585 -50.25 3.19 49.33
C ASN A 585 -49.39 2.05 49.96
N GLY A 586 -48.39 2.27 50.80
CA GLY A 586 -47.94 3.45 51.54
C GLY A 586 -47.33 2.96 52.87
N ALA A 587 -46.20 3.55 53.23
CA ALA A 587 -45.64 3.69 54.58
C ALA A 587 -44.82 2.55 55.25
N ASN A 588 -43.59 2.97 55.61
CA ASN A 588 -42.85 2.75 56.85
C ASN A 588 -42.22 1.36 57.12
N TYR A 589 -40.90 1.33 57.32
CA TYR A 589 -40.29 1.39 58.66
C TYR A 589 -38.78 1.63 58.58
N SER A 590 -38.31 2.55 59.42
CA SER A 590 -36.93 2.86 59.75
C SER A 590 -36.26 1.74 60.56
N ALA A 591 -34.98 1.49 60.31
CA ALA A 591 -34.06 0.97 61.33
C ALA A 591 -32.62 1.43 61.03
N SER A 592 -32.23 2.50 61.72
CA SER A 592 -30.84 2.88 61.99
C SER A 592 -30.23 1.93 63.03
N CYS A 593 -28.99 1.48 62.83
CA CYS A 593 -28.03 1.20 63.92
C CYS A 593 -26.64 0.89 63.35
N GLN A 594 -25.77 1.90 63.32
CA GLN A 594 -24.34 1.76 63.67
C GLN A 594 -24.23 1.93 65.21
N PRO A 595 -23.11 1.65 65.94
CA PRO A 595 -21.72 1.79 65.48
C PRO A 595 -20.62 0.93 66.21
N ARG A 596 -19.35 1.26 65.88
CA ARG A 596 -18.08 1.03 66.65
C ARG A 596 -17.59 -0.42 66.72
N GLY A 597 -16.31 -0.76 66.54
CA GLY A 597 -15.05 -0.02 66.43
C GLY A 597 -13.92 -0.89 67.03
N ILE A 598 -12.67 -0.46 66.82
CA ILE A 598 -11.50 -0.63 67.73
C ILE A 598 -10.44 -1.75 67.42
N LEU A 599 -9.22 -1.23 67.16
CA LEU A 599 -7.84 -1.64 67.53
C LEU A 599 -6.95 -2.58 66.66
N ASN A 600 -6.01 -1.92 65.96
CA ASN A 600 -4.53 -2.07 65.98
C ASN A 600 -3.85 -3.30 66.62
N GLY A 601 -2.84 -3.82 65.90
CA GLY A 601 -1.70 -4.57 66.46
C GLY A 601 -0.53 -4.67 65.47
N ARG A 602 0.65 -4.16 65.85
CA ARG A 602 1.92 -4.10 65.10
C ARG A 602 2.76 -5.39 65.23
N LYS A 603 3.61 -5.62 64.22
CA LYS A 603 4.99 -6.21 64.17
C LYS A 603 5.41 -7.25 65.22
N VAL A 604 6.06 -8.34 64.77
CA VAL A 604 7.40 -8.79 65.23
C VAL A 604 8.04 -9.72 64.16
N VAL A 605 9.30 -9.42 63.83
CA VAL A 605 10.39 -10.18 63.13
C VAL A 605 10.17 -10.62 61.68
#